data_AF-A0A2M7AIW2-F1
#
_entry.id   AF-A0A2M7AIW2-F1
#
_cell.length_a   1.000
_cell.length_b   1.000
_cell.length_c   1.000
_cell.angle_alpha   90.00
_cell.angle_beta   90.00
_cell.angle_gamma   90.00
#
_symmetry.space_group_name_H-M   'P 1'
#
loop_
_entity.id
_entity.type
_entity.pdbx_description
1 polymer ?
#
loop_
_entity_poly.entity_id
_entity_poly.type
_entity_poly.pdbx_seq_one_letter_code
_entity_poly.pdbx_strand_id
1 'polypeptide(L)'
;MATDNVTVTCSQCGKQYPVPRSKLGQKGKCSCGNVFVVQEPTVVERSPSVCSNCGSVLESAFRFCPACGAQRLTSASDPSDGKQSLACELPSPPASGLTVDFQNSSSANFPAAFRHASNHHTFATYQTAAAEWHRVTYDCDEVGSLLTFWELSKGQRNRLLYVDGSRTEWNTVFHFLRCYREREKSLHPPIFCFGNRDSWKCNLWGCIQAKLSFSDWADWLCWGKLSKATGSWVFDKDSIRKHLQHQLFPYRYCPALDQNWLAEVLSAFPDSVNPGTDARWKYRRGDYDLGNGPILGVTIASERAGHDIVREILERTKTKPPLERALPPIRR
;
A
#
# COMPACT_ATOMS: atom_id res chain seq x y z
N MET A 1 65.81 11.14 -26.07
CA MET A 1 65.18 11.94 -25.00
C MET A 1 63.68 11.67 -25.07
N ALA A 2 63.14 10.90 -24.12
CA ALA A 2 61.71 10.57 -24.10
C ALA A 2 60.90 11.78 -23.63
N THR A 3 59.94 12.22 -24.42
CA THR A 3 59.05 13.34 -24.08
C THR A 3 58.00 12.85 -23.08
N ASP A 4 58.11 13.34 -21.85
CA ASP A 4 57.25 13.00 -20.73
C ASP A 4 55.88 13.70 -20.89
N ASN A 5 54.95 13.00 -21.53
CA ASN A 5 53.59 13.46 -21.83
C ASN A 5 52.59 12.91 -20.82
N VAL A 6 51.68 13.76 -20.35
CA VAL A 6 50.54 13.40 -19.49
C VAL A 6 49.26 13.50 -20.31
N THR A 7 48.36 12.53 -20.11
CA THR A 7 47.05 12.51 -20.76
C THR A 7 46.07 13.36 -19.97
N VAL A 8 45.54 14.43 -20.58
CA VAL A 8 44.49 15.27 -19.99
C VAL A 8 43.16 15.07 -20.70
N THR A 9 42.06 15.12 -19.95
CA THR A 9 40.72 14.87 -20.48
C THR A 9 39.92 16.18 -20.50
N CYS A 10 39.30 16.49 -21.63
CA CYS A 10 38.40 17.64 -21.72
C CYS A 10 37.13 17.37 -20.88
N SER A 11 36.84 18.26 -19.93
CA SER A 11 35.67 18.15 -19.04
C SER A 11 34.32 18.27 -19.74
N GLN A 12 34.26 18.83 -20.95
CA GLN A 12 33.02 19.03 -21.70
C GLN A 12 32.68 17.86 -22.64
N CYS A 13 33.69 17.22 -23.25
CA CYS A 13 33.44 16.18 -24.26
C CYS A 13 34.17 14.85 -23.99
N GLY A 14 34.95 14.74 -22.92
CA GLY A 14 35.66 13.52 -22.55
C GLY A 14 36.86 13.16 -23.45
N LYS A 15 37.19 13.98 -24.46
CA LYS A 15 38.35 13.71 -25.34
C LYS A 15 39.67 13.86 -24.58
N GLN A 16 40.55 12.89 -24.80
CA GLN A 16 41.88 12.83 -24.19
C GLN A 16 42.95 13.43 -25.11
N TYR A 17 43.86 14.20 -24.53
CA TYR A 17 44.95 14.88 -25.22
C TYR A 17 46.27 14.53 -24.54
N PRO A 18 47.27 14.00 -25.26
CA PRO A 18 48.62 13.89 -24.75
C PRO A 18 49.27 15.28 -24.75
N VAL A 19 49.67 15.75 -23.58
CA VAL A 19 50.25 17.09 -23.41
C VAL A 19 51.58 16.96 -22.65
N PRO A 20 52.67 17.60 -23.12
CA PRO A 20 53.93 17.60 -22.39
C PRO A 20 53.76 18.19 -20.98
N ARG A 21 54.45 17.64 -19.98
CA ARG A 21 54.37 18.16 -18.60
C ARG A 21 54.70 19.65 -18.48
N SER A 22 55.53 20.19 -19.37
CA SER A 22 55.86 21.63 -19.44
C SER A 22 54.66 22.54 -19.75
N LYS A 23 53.53 21.98 -20.17
CA LYS A 23 52.29 22.68 -20.51
C LYS A 23 51.19 22.54 -19.44
N LEU A 24 51.46 21.85 -18.34
CA LEU A 24 50.59 21.85 -17.17
C LEU A 24 50.41 23.30 -16.65
N GLY A 25 49.19 23.67 -16.29
CA GLY A 25 48.83 25.04 -15.89
C GLY A 25 48.55 26.01 -17.04
N GLN A 26 48.80 25.64 -18.30
CA GLN A 26 48.47 26.48 -19.46
C GLN A 26 47.05 26.21 -19.99
N LYS A 27 46.47 27.21 -20.68
CA LYS A 27 45.16 27.06 -21.36
C LYS A 27 45.30 26.22 -22.61
N GLY A 28 44.60 25.09 -22.66
CA GLY A 28 44.44 24.24 -23.84
C GLY A 28 43.08 24.46 -24.49
N LYS A 29 43.01 24.45 -25.83
CA LYS A 29 41.76 24.49 -26.59
C LYS A 29 41.40 23.09 -27.08
N CYS A 30 40.24 22.60 -26.66
CA CYS A 30 39.69 21.35 -27.15
C CYS A 30 39.08 21.54 -28.56
N SER A 31 39.04 20.46 -29.34
CA SER A 31 38.34 20.44 -30.63
C SER A 31 36.84 20.73 -30.53
N CYS A 32 36.23 20.57 -29.34
CA CYS A 32 34.83 20.93 -29.12
C CYS A 32 34.60 22.43 -28.86
N GLY A 33 35.66 23.25 -28.95
CA GLY A 33 35.61 24.70 -28.71
C GLY A 33 35.88 25.11 -27.26
N ASN A 34 35.83 24.17 -26.30
CA ASN A 34 36.12 24.46 -24.89
C ASN A 34 37.59 24.82 -24.66
N VAL A 35 37.84 25.84 -23.84
CA VAL A 35 39.19 26.22 -23.40
C VAL A 35 39.32 25.87 -21.92
N PHE A 36 40.24 24.98 -21.57
CA PHE A 36 40.43 24.49 -20.21
C PHE A 36 41.91 24.59 -19.78
N VAL A 37 42.17 24.62 -18.48
CA VAL A 37 43.55 24.61 -17.96
C VAL A 37 44.00 23.16 -17.84
N VAL A 38 45.16 22.84 -18.43
CA VAL A 38 45.71 21.48 -18.43
C VAL A 38 46.21 21.15 -17.01
N GLN A 39 45.56 20.21 -16.32
CA GLN A 39 45.92 19.76 -14.96
C GLN A 39 46.16 18.24 -14.93
N GLU A 40 46.99 17.79 -13.99
CA GLU A 40 47.32 16.36 -13.81
C GLU A 40 46.13 15.62 -13.15
N PRO A 41 45.72 14.44 -13.67
CA PRO A 41 44.56 13.73 -13.15
C PRO A 41 44.84 13.16 -11.75
N THR A 42 44.09 13.61 -10.75
CA THR A 42 44.17 13.13 -9.36
C THR A 42 43.43 11.79 -9.24
N VAL A 43 44.15 10.72 -8.93
CA VAL A 43 43.56 9.40 -8.64
C VAL A 43 43.00 9.44 -7.23
N VAL A 44 41.68 9.37 -7.08
CA VAL A 44 41.00 9.27 -5.78
C VAL A 44 40.77 7.79 -5.46
N GLU A 45 41.60 7.21 -4.59
CA GLU A 45 41.33 5.90 -3.99
C GLU A 45 40.13 6.01 -3.04
N ARG A 46 39.08 5.20 -3.26
CA ARG A 46 37.86 5.16 -2.43
C ARG A 46 37.89 3.94 -1.51
N SER A 47 37.77 4.19 -0.21
CA SER A 47 37.74 3.18 0.86
C SER A 47 36.50 2.27 0.82
N PRO A 48 36.59 1.03 1.36
CA PRO A 48 35.48 0.07 1.39
C PRO A 48 34.31 0.60 2.25
N SER A 49 33.08 0.28 1.84
CA SER A 49 31.86 0.81 2.45
C SER A 49 30.93 -0.33 2.86
N VAL A 50 30.19 -0.16 3.96
CA VAL A 50 29.36 -1.22 4.56
C VAL A 50 27.93 -1.19 3.99
N CYS A 51 27.31 -2.35 3.79
CA CYS A 51 25.91 -2.43 3.36
C CYS A 51 24.97 -1.99 4.50
N SER A 52 24.08 -1.03 4.24
CA SER A 52 23.10 -0.53 5.21
C SER A 52 21.98 -1.54 5.55
N ASN A 53 21.76 -2.57 4.73
CA ASN A 53 20.71 -3.56 4.96
C ASN A 53 21.19 -4.77 5.78
N CYS A 54 22.43 -5.25 5.56
CA CYS A 54 22.92 -6.48 6.20
C CYS A 54 24.29 -6.33 6.90
N GLY A 55 24.94 -5.17 6.85
CA GLY A 55 26.20 -4.93 7.55
C GLY A 55 27.45 -5.55 6.93
N SER A 56 27.36 -6.20 5.76
CA SER A 56 28.55 -6.77 5.09
C SER A 56 29.46 -5.67 4.53
N VAL A 57 30.78 -5.84 4.68
CA VAL A 57 31.79 -4.97 4.06
C VAL A 57 31.76 -5.20 2.54
N LEU A 58 31.61 -4.13 1.76
CA LEU A 58 31.54 -4.20 0.30
C LEU A 58 32.74 -3.50 -0.34
N GLU A 59 33.35 -4.19 -1.30
CA GLU A 59 34.26 -3.57 -2.26
C GLU A 59 33.47 -2.64 -3.18
N SER A 60 34.06 -1.49 -3.51
CA SER A 60 33.40 -0.32 -4.10
C SER A 60 32.84 -0.50 -5.52
N ALA A 61 32.99 -1.69 -6.12
CA ALA A 61 32.62 -1.98 -7.50
C ALA A 61 31.19 -2.56 -7.70
N PHE A 62 30.50 -3.00 -6.64
CA PHE A 62 29.22 -3.72 -6.80
C PHE A 62 27.99 -2.83 -6.59
N ARG A 63 27.09 -2.80 -7.60
CA ARG A 63 25.81 -2.05 -7.59
C ARG A 63 24.74 -2.66 -6.67
N PHE A 64 24.87 -3.96 -6.39
CA PHE A 64 24.01 -4.72 -5.49
C PHE A 64 24.87 -5.44 -4.45
N CYS A 65 24.38 -5.56 -3.23
CA CYS A 65 25.07 -6.30 -2.17
C CYS A 65 25.03 -7.81 -2.48
N PRO A 66 26.17 -8.50 -2.67
CA PRO A 66 26.19 -9.92 -3.00
C PRO A 66 25.66 -10.81 -1.87
N ALA A 67 25.64 -10.32 -0.62
CA ALA A 67 25.15 -11.08 0.54
C ALA A 67 23.62 -11.03 0.71
N CYS A 68 22.94 -9.98 0.23
CA CYS A 68 21.50 -9.80 0.51
C CYS A 68 20.65 -9.29 -0.67
N GLY A 69 21.27 -9.00 -1.82
CA GLY A 69 20.57 -8.51 -3.02
C GLY A 69 20.11 -7.06 -2.96
N ALA A 70 20.31 -6.35 -1.84
CA ALA A 70 19.89 -4.95 -1.71
C ALA A 70 20.70 -4.02 -2.64
N GLN A 71 20.00 -3.11 -3.32
CA GLN A 71 20.61 -2.10 -4.18
C GLN A 71 21.30 -1.02 -3.35
N ARG A 72 22.53 -0.65 -3.70
CA ARG A 72 23.22 0.47 -3.05
C ARG A 72 22.54 1.79 -3.43
N LEU A 73 22.09 2.54 -2.43
CA LEU A 73 21.86 3.97 -2.56
C LEU A 73 23.23 4.64 -2.67
N THR A 74 23.60 5.10 -3.86
CA THR A 74 24.82 5.92 -4.04
C THR A 74 24.55 7.32 -3.50
N SER A 75 24.76 7.53 -2.21
CA SER A 75 24.99 8.85 -1.65
C SER A 75 26.41 9.27 -2.00
N ALA A 76 26.55 10.10 -3.04
CA ALA A 76 27.78 10.81 -3.32
C ALA A 76 27.52 12.32 -3.14
N SER A 77 27.63 12.77 -1.91
CA SER A 77 27.95 14.14 -1.56
C SER A 77 29.41 14.15 -1.08
N ASP A 78 30.30 14.79 -1.84
CA ASP A 78 31.57 15.32 -1.33
C ASP A 78 31.55 16.86 -1.46
N PRO A 79 32.25 17.60 -0.58
CA PRO A 79 31.97 19.00 -0.28
C PRO A 79 32.81 20.02 -1.08
N SER A 80 32.14 21.13 -1.43
CA SER A 80 32.60 22.50 -1.74
C SER A 80 33.77 22.73 -2.72
N ASP A 81 33.48 23.39 -3.86
CA ASP A 81 33.80 24.83 -4.00
C ASP A 81 33.17 25.49 -5.25
N GLY A 82 32.32 26.50 -4.97
CA GLY A 82 32.21 27.75 -5.73
C GLY A 82 31.90 27.77 -7.24
N LYS A 83 30.64 27.51 -7.64
CA LYS A 83 29.78 28.37 -8.52
C LYS A 83 28.63 27.57 -9.16
N GLN A 84 27.40 27.91 -8.74
CA GLN A 84 26.11 27.86 -9.46
C GLN A 84 25.82 26.74 -10.47
N SER A 85 24.87 25.87 -10.13
CA SER A 85 23.53 25.91 -10.73
C SER A 85 22.50 25.26 -9.78
N LEU A 86 21.49 26.00 -9.35
CA LEU A 86 20.36 25.45 -8.58
C LEU A 86 19.49 24.63 -9.54
N ALA A 87 19.82 23.35 -9.70
CA ALA A 87 18.81 22.38 -10.11
C ALA A 87 17.96 22.09 -8.87
N CYS A 88 16.79 22.73 -8.76
CA CYS A 88 15.80 22.36 -7.75
C CYS A 88 15.31 20.95 -8.06
N GLU A 89 15.84 19.96 -7.35
CA GLU A 89 15.25 18.63 -7.30
C GLU A 89 13.91 18.71 -6.56
N LEU A 90 12.94 17.89 -6.98
CA LEU A 90 11.64 17.83 -6.33
C LEU A 90 11.83 17.35 -4.88
N PRO A 91 11.35 18.08 -3.85
CA PRO A 91 11.52 17.64 -2.46
C PRO A 91 10.91 16.27 -2.21
N SER A 92 11.44 15.51 -1.26
CA SER A 92 10.86 14.24 -0.85
C SER A 92 9.40 14.44 -0.39
N PRO A 93 8.48 13.53 -0.72
CA PRO A 93 7.11 13.58 -0.24
C PRO A 93 7.06 13.49 1.29
N PRO A 94 6.01 14.05 1.93
CA PRO A 94 5.79 13.88 3.36
C PRO A 94 5.80 12.41 3.79
N ALA A 95 6.31 12.14 5.00
CA ALA A 95 6.43 10.80 5.56
C ALA A 95 5.09 10.19 6.01
N SER A 96 3.99 10.97 5.98
CA SER A 96 2.65 10.52 6.34
C SER A 96 1.62 11.00 5.31
N GLY A 97 0.61 10.19 5.07
CA GLY A 97 -0.55 10.52 4.24
C GLY A 97 -0.43 10.03 2.80
N LEU A 98 -1.45 10.38 2.01
CA LEU A 98 -1.61 9.99 0.61
C LEU A 98 -1.17 11.17 -0.28
N THR A 99 0.07 11.12 -0.77
CA THR A 99 0.64 12.23 -1.55
C THR A 99 0.58 11.96 -3.04
N VAL A 100 0.15 12.95 -3.81
CA VAL A 100 0.16 12.91 -5.27
C VAL A 100 1.04 14.01 -5.82
N ASP A 101 1.98 13.62 -6.67
CA ASP A 101 2.75 14.54 -7.51
C ASP A 101 2.25 14.46 -8.94
N PHE A 102 2.00 15.59 -9.60
CA PHE A 102 1.57 15.62 -10.99
C PHE A 102 2.08 16.86 -11.72
N GLN A 103 2.32 16.74 -13.03
CA GLN A 103 2.76 17.86 -13.87
C GLN A 103 1.60 18.48 -14.64
N ASN A 104 1.84 19.67 -15.18
CA ASN A 104 1.00 20.28 -16.21
C ASN A 104 0.71 19.29 -17.35
N SER A 105 -0.54 19.27 -17.80
CA SER A 105 -1.01 18.33 -18.83
C SER A 105 -1.95 19.00 -19.81
N SER A 106 -1.87 18.60 -21.08
CA SER A 106 -2.80 19.01 -22.14
C SER A 106 -4.13 18.25 -22.11
N SER A 107 -4.37 17.37 -21.12
CA SER A 107 -5.64 16.66 -21.02
C SER A 107 -6.78 17.64 -20.74
N ALA A 108 -7.94 17.40 -21.37
CA ALA A 108 -9.12 18.26 -21.18
C ALA A 108 -9.57 18.37 -19.70
N ASN A 109 -9.26 17.35 -18.89
CA ASN A 109 -9.64 17.31 -17.48
C ASN A 109 -8.59 17.95 -16.55
N PHE A 110 -7.40 18.30 -17.05
CA PHE A 110 -6.34 18.89 -16.23
C PHE A 110 -6.78 20.16 -15.47
N PRO A 111 -7.48 21.14 -16.08
CA PRO A 111 -7.92 22.33 -15.35
C PRO A 111 -8.81 22.01 -14.14
N ALA A 112 -9.65 20.99 -14.25
CA ALA A 112 -10.51 20.54 -13.16
C ALA A 112 -9.70 19.82 -12.06
N ALA A 113 -8.80 18.92 -12.44
CA ALA A 113 -7.92 18.22 -11.50
C ALA A 113 -6.99 19.18 -10.74
N PHE A 114 -6.41 20.15 -11.46
CA PHE A 114 -5.57 21.18 -10.88
C PHE A 114 -6.36 22.04 -9.89
N ARG A 115 -7.53 22.55 -10.28
CA ARG A 115 -8.39 23.36 -9.38
C ARG A 115 -8.78 22.60 -8.11
N HIS A 116 -9.12 21.33 -8.25
CA HIS A 116 -9.44 20.47 -7.10
C HIS A 116 -8.24 20.34 -6.15
N ALA A 117 -7.05 20.06 -6.69
CA ALA A 117 -5.83 19.96 -5.88
C ALA A 117 -5.40 21.31 -5.28
N SER A 118 -5.48 22.41 -6.04
CA SER A 118 -5.02 23.74 -5.61
C SER A 118 -5.84 24.34 -4.48
N ASN A 119 -7.08 23.88 -4.32
CA ASN A 119 -7.94 24.28 -3.21
C ASN A 119 -7.63 23.53 -1.91
N HIS A 120 -6.79 22.49 -1.95
CA HIS A 120 -6.37 21.76 -0.77
C HIS A 120 -5.31 22.54 0.01
N HIS A 121 -5.39 22.53 1.34
CA HIS A 121 -4.49 23.33 2.19
C HIS A 121 -3.02 22.88 2.14
N THR A 122 -2.76 21.63 1.74
CA THR A 122 -1.40 21.07 1.59
C THR A 122 -0.80 21.32 0.21
N PHE A 123 -1.51 22.01 -0.69
CA PHE A 123 -1.08 22.14 -2.08
C PHE A 123 0.22 22.94 -2.18
N ALA A 124 1.14 22.46 -3.01
CA ALA A 124 2.39 23.13 -3.29
C ALA A 124 2.80 22.94 -4.76
N THR A 125 3.47 23.96 -5.32
CA THR A 125 4.07 23.89 -6.65
C THR A 125 5.60 23.96 -6.52
N TYR A 126 6.29 23.14 -7.29
CA TYR A 126 7.74 23.03 -7.34
C TYR A 126 8.22 23.19 -8.76
N GLN A 127 9.15 24.12 -8.97
CA GLN A 127 9.83 24.28 -10.24
C GLN A 127 11.11 23.42 -10.24
N THR A 128 11.20 22.46 -11.16
CA THR A 128 12.43 21.70 -11.41
C THR A 128 13.06 22.13 -12.74
N ALA A 129 14.30 21.71 -12.99
CA ALA A 129 14.95 21.96 -14.28
C ALA A 129 14.19 21.33 -15.47
N ALA A 130 13.44 20.26 -15.23
CA ALA A 130 12.73 19.51 -16.28
C ALA A 130 11.27 19.94 -16.45
N ALA A 131 10.56 20.23 -15.36
CA ALA A 131 9.13 20.51 -15.39
C ALA A 131 8.66 21.24 -14.11
N GLU A 132 7.48 21.86 -14.21
CA GLU A 132 6.69 22.28 -13.06
C GLU A 132 5.90 21.08 -12.51
N TRP A 133 6.04 20.84 -11.21
CA TRP A 133 5.35 19.79 -10.47
C TRP A 133 4.41 20.39 -9.44
N HIS A 134 3.25 19.77 -9.29
CA HIS A 134 2.28 20.08 -8.25
C HIS A 134 2.18 18.91 -7.29
N ARG A 135 2.12 19.20 -5.99
CA ARG A 135 1.95 18.23 -4.92
C ARG A 135 0.71 18.55 -4.12
N VAL A 136 -0.02 17.51 -3.76
CA VAL A 136 -1.07 17.56 -2.75
C VAL A 136 -0.98 16.32 -1.88
N THR A 137 -1.21 16.47 -0.58
CA THR A 137 -1.17 15.38 0.40
C THR A 137 -2.50 15.35 1.11
N TYR A 138 -3.17 14.21 1.06
CA TYR A 138 -4.45 13.98 1.72
C TYR A 138 -4.22 13.12 2.96
N ASP A 139 -5.00 13.37 4.01
CA ASP A 139 -5.07 12.44 5.13
C ASP A 139 -5.82 11.15 4.73
N CYS A 140 -5.68 10.09 5.53
CA CYS A 140 -6.27 8.78 5.21
C CYS A 140 -7.81 8.79 5.20
N ASP A 141 -8.44 9.69 5.94
CA ASP A 141 -9.88 9.93 5.97
C ASP A 141 -10.37 10.78 4.78
N GLU A 142 -9.47 11.51 4.12
CA GLU A 142 -9.75 12.32 2.93
C GLU A 142 -9.66 11.54 1.60
N VAL A 143 -9.67 10.20 1.65
CA VAL A 143 -9.60 9.34 0.45
C VAL A 143 -10.69 9.66 -0.59
N GLY A 144 -11.84 10.22 -0.17
CA GLY A 144 -12.87 10.70 -1.08
C GLY A 144 -12.40 11.86 -1.96
N SER A 145 -11.65 12.81 -1.39
CA SER A 145 -11.03 13.93 -2.13
C SER A 145 -9.96 13.42 -3.10
N LEU A 146 -9.14 12.46 -2.65
CA LEU A 146 -8.16 11.80 -3.51
C LEU A 146 -8.82 11.02 -4.66
N LEU A 147 -9.96 10.36 -4.40
CA LEU A 147 -10.73 9.66 -5.41
C LEU A 147 -11.25 10.64 -6.47
N THR A 148 -11.83 11.77 -6.07
CA THR A 148 -12.25 12.83 -7.00
C THR A 148 -11.07 13.32 -7.84
N PHE A 149 -9.91 13.58 -7.23
CA PHE A 149 -8.72 13.93 -7.98
C PHE A 149 -8.32 12.85 -8.99
N TRP A 150 -8.33 11.58 -8.59
CA TRP A 150 -7.97 10.46 -9.47
C TRP A 150 -8.91 10.34 -10.67
N GLU A 151 -10.22 10.55 -10.47
CA GLU A 151 -11.21 10.58 -11.55
C GLU A 151 -10.93 11.71 -12.54
N LEU A 152 -10.67 12.92 -12.03
CA LEU A 152 -10.36 14.11 -12.85
C LEU A 152 -9.01 13.99 -13.55
N SER A 153 -8.04 13.29 -12.97
CA SER A 153 -6.69 13.12 -13.54
C SER A 153 -6.55 11.90 -14.46
N LYS A 154 -7.66 11.21 -14.79
CA LYS A 154 -7.65 10.13 -15.79
C LYS A 154 -7.09 10.61 -17.12
N GLY A 155 -6.14 9.84 -17.67
CA GLY A 155 -5.45 10.16 -18.93
C GLY A 155 -4.18 11.00 -18.78
N GLN A 156 -3.90 11.57 -17.60
CA GLN A 156 -2.62 12.21 -17.33
C GLN A 156 -1.50 11.17 -17.20
N ARG A 157 -0.36 11.37 -17.86
CA ARG A 157 0.75 10.39 -17.83
C ARG A 157 1.73 10.64 -16.68
N ASN A 158 2.01 11.91 -16.38
CA ASN A 158 3.03 12.31 -15.42
C ASN A 158 2.38 12.57 -14.06
N ARG A 159 1.92 11.50 -13.41
CA ARG A 159 1.41 11.53 -12.04
C ARG A 159 1.98 10.37 -11.21
N LEU A 160 2.39 10.65 -9.99
CA LEU A 160 3.00 9.72 -9.04
C LEU A 160 2.15 9.73 -7.77
N LEU A 161 1.99 8.55 -7.17
CA LEU A 161 1.28 8.38 -5.91
C LEU A 161 2.26 7.84 -4.85
N TYR A 162 2.15 8.37 -3.65
CA TYR A 162 2.93 7.97 -2.50
C TYR A 162 1.99 7.70 -1.32
N VAL A 163 2.33 6.70 -0.53
CA VAL A 163 1.72 6.39 0.76
C VAL A 163 2.83 6.49 1.79
N ASP A 164 2.69 7.40 2.75
CA ASP A 164 3.65 7.60 3.84
C ASP A 164 5.09 7.75 3.32
N GLY A 165 5.25 8.65 2.34
CA GLY A 165 6.51 8.94 1.67
C GLY A 165 7.00 7.88 0.67
N SER A 166 6.38 6.69 0.65
CA SER A 166 6.79 5.58 -0.21
C SER A 166 5.98 5.55 -1.50
N ARG A 167 6.67 5.53 -2.65
CA ARG A 167 6.01 5.48 -3.96
C ARG A 167 5.22 4.17 -4.09
N THR A 168 3.97 4.26 -4.54
CA THR A 168 3.09 3.11 -4.75
C THR A 168 2.32 3.23 -6.06
N GLU A 169 1.66 2.14 -6.43
CA GLU A 169 0.70 2.11 -7.53
C GLU A 169 -0.69 2.58 -7.08
N TRP A 170 -1.41 3.20 -8.01
CA TRP A 170 -2.80 3.63 -7.81
C TRP A 170 -3.73 2.48 -7.41
N ASN A 171 -3.52 1.29 -7.97
CA ASN A 171 -4.34 0.11 -7.67
C ASN A 171 -4.18 -0.38 -6.22
N THR A 172 -3.07 -0.09 -5.56
CA THR A 172 -2.85 -0.43 -4.15
C THR A 172 -3.75 0.40 -3.23
N VAL A 173 -3.98 1.67 -3.56
CA VAL A 173 -4.86 2.56 -2.78
C VAL A 173 -6.32 2.35 -3.19
N PHE A 174 -6.59 2.20 -4.48
CA PHE A 174 -7.95 2.10 -5.03
C PHE A 174 -8.44 0.67 -5.30
N HIS A 175 -7.88 -0.33 -4.62
CA HIS A 175 -8.30 -1.73 -4.80
C HIS A 175 -9.81 -1.93 -4.53
N PHE A 176 -10.36 -1.11 -3.63
CA PHE A 176 -11.79 -1.10 -3.27
C PHE A 176 -12.71 -0.49 -4.34
N LEU A 177 -12.17 0.23 -5.33
CA LEU A 177 -12.98 1.12 -6.18
C LEU A 177 -14.10 0.39 -6.92
N ARG A 178 -13.84 -0.82 -7.43
CA ARG A 178 -14.85 -1.60 -8.12
C ARG A 178 -16.01 -1.96 -7.20
N CYS A 179 -15.74 -2.57 -6.05
CA CYS A 179 -16.79 -2.99 -5.13
C CYS A 179 -17.53 -1.79 -4.51
N TYR A 180 -16.82 -0.69 -4.26
CA TYR A 180 -17.42 0.55 -3.76
C TYR A 180 -18.37 1.19 -4.78
N ARG A 181 -18.00 1.26 -6.07
CA ARG A 181 -18.94 1.74 -7.11
C ARG A 181 -20.14 0.83 -7.28
N GLU A 182 -19.96 -0.49 -7.15
CA GLU A 182 -21.07 -1.43 -7.19
C GLU A 182 -22.00 -1.27 -5.97
N ARG A 183 -21.46 -0.92 -4.80
CA ARG A 183 -22.23 -0.52 -3.61
C ARG A 183 -23.06 0.72 -3.88
N GLU A 184 -22.46 1.79 -4.43
CA GLU A 184 -23.17 3.05 -4.69
C GLU A 184 -24.32 2.88 -5.70
N LYS A 185 -24.23 1.91 -6.60
CA LYS A 185 -25.28 1.58 -7.58
C LYS A 185 -26.31 0.57 -7.06
N SER A 186 -26.11 0.00 -5.87
CA SER A 186 -27.02 -0.98 -5.31
C SER A 186 -28.34 -0.33 -4.88
N LEU A 187 -29.44 -1.08 -4.93
CA LEU A 187 -30.71 -0.68 -4.31
C LEU A 187 -30.59 -0.49 -2.79
N HIS A 188 -29.64 -1.19 -2.15
CA HIS A 188 -29.42 -1.11 -0.70
C HIS A 188 -27.92 -0.99 -0.36
N PRO A 189 -27.29 0.18 -0.60
CA PRO A 189 -25.86 0.41 -0.30
C PRO A 189 -25.44 0.09 1.15
N PRO A 190 -26.25 0.39 2.20
CA PRO A 190 -25.85 0.14 3.58
C PRO A 190 -25.61 -1.33 3.93
N ILE A 191 -26.24 -2.27 3.21
CA ILE A 191 -26.14 -3.72 3.46
C ILE A 191 -25.36 -4.46 2.37
N PHE A 192 -24.92 -3.75 1.33
CA PHE A 192 -24.17 -4.34 0.23
C PHE A 192 -22.93 -5.09 0.73
N CYS A 193 -22.18 -4.47 1.64
CA CYS A 193 -20.96 -5.04 2.22
C CYS A 193 -21.22 -6.29 3.08
N PHE A 194 -22.47 -6.51 3.51
CA PHE A 194 -22.90 -7.62 4.35
C PHE A 194 -23.46 -8.80 3.54
N GLY A 195 -23.49 -8.72 2.19
CA GLY A 195 -23.76 -9.87 1.31
C GLY A 195 -25.13 -9.92 0.63
N ASN A 196 -25.85 -8.79 0.51
CA ASN A 196 -27.22 -8.69 -0.06
C ASN A 196 -27.38 -9.04 -1.57
N ARG A 197 -26.51 -9.85 -2.17
CA ARG A 197 -26.71 -10.37 -3.54
C ARG A 197 -27.30 -11.78 -3.55
N ASP A 198 -26.99 -12.58 -2.54
CA ASP A 198 -27.53 -13.92 -2.34
C ASP A 198 -27.98 -14.03 -0.89
N SER A 199 -29.25 -14.34 -0.63
CA SER A 199 -29.85 -14.43 0.72
C SER A 199 -29.08 -15.32 1.71
N TRP A 200 -28.19 -16.19 1.21
CA TRP A 200 -27.50 -17.24 1.98
C TRP A 200 -26.09 -16.87 2.45
N LYS A 201 -25.56 -15.70 2.09
CA LYS A 201 -24.17 -15.29 2.37
C LYS A 201 -24.13 -14.06 3.27
N CYS A 202 -24.70 -14.19 4.47
CA CYS A 202 -24.53 -13.16 5.49
C CYS A 202 -23.05 -13.01 5.85
N ASN A 203 -22.59 -11.78 5.95
CA ASN A 203 -21.22 -11.44 6.34
C ASN A 203 -21.26 -10.54 7.55
N LEU A 204 -20.61 -10.91 8.65
CA LEU A 204 -20.58 -10.15 9.90
C LEU A 204 -19.58 -8.99 9.88
N TRP A 205 -18.60 -9.04 8.99
CA TRP A 205 -17.37 -8.25 9.09
C TRP A 205 -17.47 -6.86 8.46
N GLY A 206 -18.63 -6.47 7.92
CA GLY A 206 -18.81 -5.14 7.32
C GLY A 206 -18.10 -4.91 5.98
N CYS A 207 -17.52 -5.97 5.39
CA CYS A 207 -16.91 -5.91 4.05
C CYS A 207 -16.99 -7.26 3.34
N ILE A 208 -17.59 -7.29 2.14
CA ILE A 208 -17.76 -8.53 1.35
C ILE A 208 -16.41 -9.18 0.98
N GLN A 209 -15.34 -8.37 0.96
CA GLN A 209 -13.99 -8.83 0.66
C GLN A 209 -13.31 -9.50 1.85
N ALA A 210 -13.95 -9.54 3.04
CA ALA A 210 -13.48 -10.35 4.16
C ALA A 210 -13.46 -11.84 3.83
N LYS A 211 -14.31 -12.30 2.89
CA LYS A 211 -14.41 -13.70 2.43
C LYS A 211 -14.65 -14.72 3.55
N LEU A 212 -15.17 -14.26 4.68
CA LEU A 212 -15.57 -15.06 5.83
C LEU A 212 -17.09 -15.05 5.94
N SER A 213 -17.77 -15.67 4.96
CA SER A 213 -19.23 -15.80 4.99
C SER A 213 -19.66 -16.57 6.23
N PHE A 214 -20.80 -16.19 6.80
CA PHE A 214 -21.43 -16.88 7.92
C PHE A 214 -22.50 -17.82 7.37
N SER A 215 -22.05 -19.01 6.92
CA SER A 215 -22.88 -20.06 6.36
C SER A 215 -22.50 -21.42 6.93
N ASP A 216 -23.26 -22.45 6.59
CA ASP A 216 -23.04 -23.83 7.00
C ASP A 216 -21.75 -24.46 6.42
N TRP A 217 -21.21 -23.87 5.35
CA TRP A 217 -19.96 -24.25 4.68
C TRP A 217 -18.75 -23.38 5.10
N ALA A 218 -18.89 -22.56 6.13
CA ALA A 218 -17.85 -21.63 6.55
C ALA A 218 -16.66 -22.35 7.20
N ASP A 219 -15.56 -22.53 6.46
CA ASP A 219 -14.35 -23.20 6.96
C ASP A 219 -13.71 -22.51 8.16
N TRP A 220 -13.90 -21.20 8.30
CA TRP A 220 -13.35 -20.45 9.42
C TRP A 220 -14.00 -20.78 10.77
N LEU A 221 -15.19 -21.38 10.77
CA LEU A 221 -15.81 -21.91 11.99
C LEU A 221 -15.09 -23.15 12.53
N CYS A 222 -14.18 -23.74 11.74
CA CYS A 222 -13.27 -24.80 12.17
C CYS A 222 -11.94 -24.26 12.72
N TRP A 223 -11.75 -22.95 12.83
CA TRP A 223 -10.54 -22.39 13.43
C TRP A 223 -10.70 -22.34 14.94
N GLY A 224 -10.11 -23.31 15.62
CA GLY A 224 -10.28 -23.47 17.05
C GLY A 224 -9.92 -24.86 17.54
N LYS A 225 -10.43 -25.20 18.71
CA LYS A 225 -10.21 -26.51 19.34
C LYS A 225 -11.42 -26.95 20.16
N LEU A 226 -11.68 -28.26 20.15
CA LEU A 226 -12.69 -28.86 21.02
C LEU A 226 -12.15 -28.95 22.46
N SER A 227 -12.87 -28.35 23.41
CA SER A 227 -12.65 -28.53 24.84
C SER A 227 -13.17 -29.89 25.28
N LYS A 228 -12.27 -30.81 25.64
CA LYS A 228 -12.65 -32.15 26.13
C LYS A 228 -13.45 -32.12 27.44
N ALA A 229 -13.25 -31.09 28.26
CA ALA A 229 -13.90 -30.97 29.57
C ALA A 229 -15.37 -30.57 29.47
N THR A 230 -15.70 -29.66 28.54
CA THR A 230 -17.05 -29.08 28.41
C THR A 230 -17.80 -29.55 27.16
N GLY A 231 -17.10 -30.19 26.22
CA GLY A 231 -17.61 -30.43 24.87
C GLY A 231 -17.69 -29.16 24.02
N SER A 232 -17.31 -28.00 24.53
CA SER A 232 -17.45 -26.74 23.79
C SER A 232 -16.36 -26.60 22.73
N TRP A 233 -16.72 -26.11 21.56
CA TRP A 233 -15.78 -25.62 20.57
C TRP A 233 -15.29 -24.23 20.96
N VAL A 234 -13.99 -24.06 21.16
CA VAL A 234 -13.35 -22.79 21.50
C VAL A 234 -12.73 -22.20 20.24
N PHE A 235 -13.18 -21.02 19.83
CA PHE A 235 -12.71 -20.37 18.60
C PHE A 235 -11.33 -19.74 18.77
N ASP A 236 -10.50 -19.85 17.74
CA ASP A 236 -9.25 -19.11 17.65
C ASP A 236 -9.50 -17.72 17.06
N LYS A 237 -9.90 -16.78 17.93
CA LYS A 237 -10.14 -15.38 17.54
C LYS A 237 -8.90 -14.67 17.02
N ASP A 238 -7.70 -15.10 17.40
CA ASP A 238 -6.46 -14.51 16.91
C ASP A 238 -6.21 -14.87 15.46
N SER A 239 -6.47 -16.14 15.08
CA SER A 239 -6.44 -16.58 13.69
C SER A 239 -7.48 -15.86 12.84
N ILE A 240 -8.71 -15.68 13.35
CA ILE A 240 -9.75 -14.89 12.67
C ILE A 240 -9.28 -13.45 12.46
N ARG A 241 -8.74 -12.79 13.50
CA ARG A 241 -8.23 -11.42 13.41
C ARG A 241 -7.14 -11.28 12.35
N LYS A 242 -6.14 -12.17 12.38
CA LYS A 242 -5.01 -12.14 11.43
C LYS A 242 -5.49 -12.33 10.00
N HIS A 243 -6.45 -13.24 9.78
CA HIS A 243 -7.05 -13.43 8.47
C HIS A 243 -7.75 -12.16 7.98
N LEU A 244 -8.59 -11.55 8.82
CA LEU A 244 -9.31 -10.32 8.49
C LEU A 244 -8.33 -9.17 8.16
N GLN A 245 -7.30 -8.98 8.98
CA GLN A 245 -6.28 -7.95 8.73
C GLN A 245 -5.57 -8.17 7.39
N HIS A 246 -5.15 -9.39 7.09
CA HIS A 246 -4.49 -9.72 5.84
C HIS A 246 -5.41 -9.54 4.62
N GLN A 247 -6.63 -10.09 4.67
CA GLN A 247 -7.59 -10.02 3.56
C GLN A 247 -8.09 -8.59 3.30
N LEU A 248 -8.26 -7.79 4.35
CA LEU A 248 -8.82 -6.45 4.23
C LEU A 248 -7.76 -5.37 4.05
N PHE A 249 -6.47 -5.68 4.21
CA PHE A 249 -5.38 -4.72 4.02
C PHE A 249 -5.44 -4.00 2.66
N PRO A 250 -5.69 -4.66 1.50
CA PRO A 250 -5.83 -3.97 0.22
C PRO A 250 -7.01 -2.99 0.16
N TYR A 251 -8.01 -3.17 1.03
CA TYR A 251 -9.24 -2.38 1.09
C TYR A 251 -9.23 -1.35 2.21
N ARG A 252 -8.10 -1.17 2.91
CA ARG A 252 -7.98 -0.32 4.12
C ARG A 252 -8.37 1.15 3.93
N TYR A 253 -8.33 1.64 2.68
CA TYR A 253 -8.74 3.00 2.32
C TYR A 253 -10.19 3.08 1.79
N CYS A 254 -10.96 2.00 1.85
CA CYS A 254 -12.35 2.02 1.43
C CYS A 254 -13.18 2.91 2.39
N PRO A 255 -13.92 3.92 1.88
CA PRO A 255 -14.78 4.75 2.73
C PRO A 255 -15.89 3.98 3.46
N ALA A 256 -16.26 2.80 2.94
CA ALA A 256 -17.29 1.95 3.51
C ALA A 256 -16.73 0.87 4.45
N LEU A 257 -15.41 0.80 4.66
CA LEU A 257 -14.79 -0.15 5.58
C LEU A 257 -14.54 0.54 6.92
N ASP A 258 -15.23 0.06 7.96
CA ASP A 258 -14.99 0.49 9.33
C ASP A 258 -14.07 -0.54 10.02
N GLN A 259 -12.87 -0.11 10.42
CA GLN A 259 -11.93 -0.98 11.13
C GLN A 259 -12.32 -1.19 12.60
N ASN A 260 -13.01 -0.22 13.22
CA ASN A 260 -13.52 -0.35 14.58
C ASN A 260 -14.65 -1.39 14.63
N TRP A 261 -15.51 -1.40 13.59
CA TRP A 261 -16.53 -2.43 13.42
C TRP A 261 -15.96 -3.85 13.48
N LEU A 262 -14.83 -4.12 12.80
CA LEU A 262 -14.18 -5.43 12.84
C LEU A 262 -13.77 -5.83 14.25
N ALA A 263 -13.20 -4.90 15.02
CA ALA A 263 -12.78 -5.15 16.39
C ALA A 263 -13.98 -5.41 17.31
N GLU A 264 -15.06 -4.63 17.17
CA GLU A 264 -16.30 -4.80 17.94
C GLU A 264 -16.98 -6.13 17.64
N VAL A 265 -17.15 -6.49 16.36
CA VAL A 265 -17.77 -7.75 15.97
C VAL A 265 -16.94 -8.93 16.47
N LEU A 266 -15.61 -8.89 16.35
CA LEU A 266 -14.75 -9.97 16.85
C LEU A 266 -14.82 -10.08 18.38
N SER A 267 -14.96 -8.95 19.09
CA SER A 267 -15.15 -8.94 20.53
C SER A 267 -16.52 -9.52 20.92
N ALA A 268 -17.58 -9.21 20.18
CA ALA A 268 -18.94 -9.66 20.44
C ALA A 268 -19.18 -11.13 20.02
N PHE A 269 -18.40 -11.64 19.06
CA PHE A 269 -18.42 -13.03 18.63
C PHE A 269 -18.15 -13.96 19.83
N PRO A 270 -18.80 -15.12 19.97
CA PRO A 270 -18.57 -16.02 21.11
C PRO A 270 -17.13 -16.54 21.16
N ASP A 271 -16.56 -16.66 22.37
CA ASP A 271 -15.26 -17.32 22.57
C ASP A 271 -15.38 -18.83 22.43
N SER A 272 -16.54 -19.39 22.79
CA SER A 272 -16.85 -20.80 22.62
C SER A 272 -18.34 -21.05 22.45
N VAL A 273 -18.67 -22.17 21.82
CA VAL A 273 -20.05 -22.63 21.63
C VAL A 273 -20.14 -24.12 21.92
N ASN A 274 -21.29 -24.57 22.43
CA ASN A 274 -21.52 -25.98 22.70
C ASN A 274 -22.77 -26.45 21.95
N PRO A 275 -22.62 -27.18 20.83
CA PRO A 275 -23.75 -27.76 20.08
C PRO A 275 -24.65 -28.69 20.91
N GLY A 276 -24.17 -29.22 22.04
CA GLY A 276 -24.98 -30.03 22.97
C GLY A 276 -25.97 -29.21 23.82
N THR A 277 -25.73 -27.90 23.99
CA THR A 277 -26.60 -27.00 24.78
C THR A 277 -27.20 -25.86 23.95
N ASP A 278 -26.60 -25.51 22.82
CA ASP A 278 -27.09 -24.51 21.88
C ASP A 278 -27.42 -25.17 20.53
N ALA A 279 -28.71 -25.42 20.30
CA ALA A 279 -29.23 -26.07 19.10
C ALA A 279 -29.03 -25.25 17.80
N ARG A 280 -28.56 -24.00 17.90
CA ARG A 280 -28.21 -23.17 16.74
C ARG A 280 -26.88 -23.59 16.11
N TRP A 281 -26.09 -24.42 16.78
CA TRP A 281 -24.81 -24.93 16.31
C TRP A 281 -24.85 -26.45 16.12
N LYS A 282 -24.02 -26.97 15.20
CA LYS A 282 -23.79 -28.39 14.96
C LYS A 282 -22.29 -28.65 14.90
N TYR A 283 -21.85 -29.84 15.32
CA TYR A 283 -20.47 -30.25 15.08
C TYR A 283 -20.24 -30.54 13.59
N ARG A 284 -19.12 -30.05 13.06
CA ARG A 284 -18.61 -30.44 11.75
C ARG A 284 -17.60 -31.57 11.93
N ARG A 285 -17.82 -32.70 11.25
CA ARG A 285 -16.97 -33.89 11.31
C ARG A 285 -16.25 -34.12 9.99
N GLY A 286 -15.05 -34.69 10.05
CA GLY A 286 -14.17 -34.83 8.89
C GLY A 286 -14.54 -35.91 7.88
N ASP A 287 -15.57 -36.70 8.15
CA ASP A 287 -15.98 -37.82 7.31
C ASP A 287 -17.49 -37.75 7.07
N TYR A 288 -17.88 -37.30 5.87
CA TYR A 288 -19.28 -37.06 5.51
C TYR A 288 -20.11 -38.35 5.45
N ASP A 289 -19.45 -39.50 5.23
CA ASP A 289 -20.13 -40.76 4.92
C ASP A 289 -20.44 -41.63 6.15
N LEU A 290 -19.81 -41.39 7.31
CA LEU A 290 -19.89 -42.32 8.45
C LEU A 290 -20.32 -41.71 9.78
N GLY A 291 -20.49 -40.38 9.88
CA GLY A 291 -21.00 -39.70 11.09
C GLY A 291 -20.13 -39.82 12.35
N ASN A 292 -19.10 -40.67 12.33
CA ASN A 292 -18.22 -41.00 13.45
C ASN A 292 -16.81 -40.39 13.32
N GLY A 293 -16.59 -39.54 12.31
CA GLY A 293 -15.33 -38.83 12.13
C GLY A 293 -15.00 -37.87 13.28
N PRO A 294 -13.71 -37.47 13.41
CA PRO A 294 -13.28 -36.51 14.40
C PRO A 294 -14.02 -35.17 14.22
N ILE A 295 -14.31 -34.50 15.33
CA ILE A 295 -14.87 -33.15 15.31
C ILE A 295 -13.78 -32.20 14.83
N LEU A 296 -13.99 -31.61 13.65
CA LEU A 296 -13.08 -30.63 13.03
C LEU A 296 -13.48 -29.19 13.35
N GLY A 297 -14.70 -28.96 13.80
CA GLY A 297 -15.22 -27.62 14.06
C GLY A 297 -16.69 -27.61 14.39
N VAL A 298 -17.28 -26.43 14.22
CA VAL A 298 -18.72 -26.22 14.30
C VAL A 298 -19.26 -25.59 13.03
N THR A 299 -20.56 -25.68 12.85
CA THR A 299 -21.30 -25.04 11.78
C THR A 299 -22.66 -24.57 12.30
N ILE A 300 -23.30 -23.66 11.58
CA ILE A 300 -24.67 -23.22 11.92
C ILE A 300 -25.67 -24.34 11.62
N ALA A 301 -26.69 -24.48 12.47
CA ALA A 301 -27.66 -25.56 12.37
C ALA A 301 -28.64 -25.39 11.21
N SER A 302 -28.96 -24.14 10.86
CA SER A 302 -29.87 -23.74 9.79
C SER A 302 -29.62 -22.27 9.42
N GLU A 303 -30.17 -21.82 8.28
CA GLU A 303 -30.14 -20.42 7.87
C GLU A 303 -30.75 -19.49 8.92
N ARG A 304 -31.91 -19.87 9.49
CA ARG A 304 -32.56 -19.13 10.58
C ARG A 304 -31.65 -18.99 11.81
N ALA A 305 -31.00 -20.09 12.21
CA ALA A 305 -30.05 -20.07 13.31
C ALA A 305 -28.87 -19.12 13.01
N GLY A 306 -28.36 -19.13 11.78
CA GLY A 306 -27.35 -18.19 11.32
C GLY A 306 -27.78 -16.74 11.46
N HIS A 307 -28.97 -16.39 10.97
CA HIS A 307 -29.53 -15.04 11.09
C HIS A 307 -29.72 -14.59 12.55
N ASP A 308 -30.22 -15.48 13.41
CA ASP A 308 -30.46 -15.15 14.82
C ASP A 308 -29.13 -14.94 15.58
N ILE A 309 -28.11 -15.76 15.32
CA ILE A 309 -26.75 -15.55 15.86
C ILE A 309 -26.17 -14.23 15.36
N VAL A 310 -26.30 -13.94 14.06
CA VAL A 310 -25.83 -12.69 13.47
C VAL A 310 -26.50 -11.51 14.15
N ARG A 311 -27.82 -11.51 14.25
CA ARG A 311 -28.58 -10.45 14.93
C ARG A 311 -28.10 -10.24 16.37
N GLU A 312 -27.95 -11.32 17.14
CA GLU A 312 -27.49 -11.26 18.52
C GLU A 312 -26.08 -10.66 18.64
N ILE A 313 -25.15 -11.00 17.74
CA ILE A 313 -23.81 -10.41 17.71
C ILE A 313 -23.90 -8.91 17.44
N LEU A 314 -24.73 -8.51 16.47
CA LEU A 314 -24.91 -7.11 16.08
C LEU A 314 -25.62 -6.29 17.18
N GLU A 315 -26.49 -6.89 17.98
CA GLU A 315 -27.12 -6.24 19.13
C GLU A 315 -26.13 -5.99 20.27
N ARG A 316 -25.04 -6.77 20.34
CA ARG A 316 -23.98 -6.63 21.34
C ARG A 316 -22.91 -5.61 20.93
N THR A 317 -22.84 -5.21 19.65
CA THR A 317 -21.90 -4.17 19.21
C THR A 317 -22.39 -2.79 19.66
N LYS A 318 -21.46 -1.94 20.12
CA LYS A 318 -21.82 -0.58 20.60
C LYS A 318 -22.19 0.33 19.45
N THR A 319 -21.58 0.09 18.30
CA THR A 319 -21.94 0.71 17.04
C THR A 319 -23.17 0.00 16.47
N LYS A 320 -24.24 0.75 16.18
CA LYS A 320 -25.37 0.21 15.43
C LYS A 320 -24.93 0.03 13.99
N PRO A 321 -24.96 -1.19 13.42
CA PRO A 321 -24.75 -1.32 12.00
C PRO A 321 -25.86 -0.57 11.24
N PRO A 322 -25.61 -0.16 9.99
CA PRO A 322 -26.67 0.32 9.11
C PRO A 322 -27.79 -0.72 8.85
N LEU A 323 -27.58 -1.97 9.26
CA LEU A 323 -28.48 -3.13 9.08
C LEU A 323 -29.85 -2.99 9.73
N GLU A 324 -29.98 -2.23 10.83
CA GLU A 324 -31.27 -2.02 11.52
C GLU A 324 -32.33 -1.34 10.62
N ARG A 325 -31.90 -0.62 9.58
CA ARG A 325 -32.80 0.04 8.62
C ARG A 325 -33.03 -0.76 7.33
N ALA A 326 -32.39 -1.92 7.15
CA ALA A 326 -32.21 -2.50 5.83
C ALA A 326 -32.41 -4.03 5.72
N LEU A 327 -32.52 -4.76 6.84
CA LEU A 327 -32.95 -6.17 6.76
C LEU A 327 -34.47 -6.21 6.49
N PRO A 328 -34.93 -6.82 5.37
CA PRO A 328 -36.35 -7.04 5.19
C PRO A 328 -36.87 -7.94 6.32
N PRO A 329 -38.11 -7.73 6.79
CA PRO A 329 -38.71 -8.62 7.77
C PRO A 329 -38.70 -10.05 7.21
N ILE A 330 -38.25 -10.99 8.05
CA ILE A 330 -38.29 -12.42 7.73
C ILE A 330 -39.72 -12.75 7.33
N ARG A 331 -39.96 -13.13 6.07
CA ARG A 331 -41.27 -13.62 5.64
C ARG A 331 -41.54 -14.91 6.42
N ARG A 332 -42.56 -14.85 7.27
CA ARG A 332 -43.03 -15.98 8.09
C ARG A 332 -43.64 -17.06 7.22
#